data_AF-A0A2N2E9H6-F1
#
_entry.id   AF-A0A2N2E9H6-F1
#
_cell.length_a   1.000
_cell.length_b   1.000
_cell.length_c   1.000
_cell.angle_alpha   90.00
_cell.angle_beta   90.00
_cell.angle_gamma   90.00
#
_symmetry.space_group_name_H-M   'P 1'
#
loop_
_entity.id
_entity.type
_entity.pdbx_description
1 polymer ?
#
loop_
_entity_poly.entity_id
_entity_poly.type
_entity_poly.pdbx_seq_one_letter_code
_entity_poly.pdbx_strand_id
1 'polypeptide(L)'
;MLNKKLKFSLFFFLFFFSILFLKNVEASPDVFNKYLNISNKSPKLANIFLSWEMSDEDLQKLAQWDLLILDMEYQVNSPEKILKLRQLNPNIIILAYINSQEIRNDVYLYENLTLRRKMFEAIPESWYLSFDKSKISFWPQTWMLNSSNLGQSYDGKRWNDFLPEFVDSEIISSGLWDGIFYDNLFDSIDWLNNGNIDLNGDGQKEGATQINDAWREGNVKMLKKTRELIGYDYVVLANSSSYEPYHKYLNGRIFENFPLPFKGDGSWQSTVDSYLSIYNINVNPKFYIFNSTENNFSDFSKMHFGLLSSLFFNDVYFSFDASVSNHGQTWFYDEYNLDFSKPKNNAYKIDNNIWRRDFEYFSILLNPNDYQFEFDFPDNFKEIYSWWNDNQTKINLGPRESIILEPQLKIYDTYFRNKAEYQAFNFLGKKVYTSYNLISDDFSDGELISQNEIGFNKTILLERDYEIDSNNNGFLEIVEGSLLRDKSLVKIYNHNNNLVGIFRAFPDQFKCGVRVAVGDVDADGKPEIVTMPYWGGPHVRIFDFFGNLEYEFFAKDKNLRAFYDLKLVDLNGNGKKEIFINSY
;
A
#
# COMPACT_ATOMS: atom_id res chain seq x y z
N MET A 1 -54.37 43.58 -46.45
CA MET A 1 -53.24 44.39 -46.97
C MET A 1 -51.98 43.96 -46.22
N LEU A 2 -51.12 43.17 -46.89
CA LEU A 2 -49.72 43.53 -47.23
C LEU A 2 -48.85 43.91 -46.01
N ASN A 3 -47.90 43.05 -45.61
CA ASN A 3 -46.49 43.02 -46.08
C ASN A 3 -45.71 44.30 -45.68
N LYS A 4 -44.49 44.29 -45.18
CA LYS A 4 -43.42 43.30 -44.95
C LYS A 4 -42.22 44.15 -44.45
N LYS A 5 -41.31 43.55 -43.67
CA LYS A 5 -39.83 43.56 -43.80
C LYS A 5 -39.18 43.48 -42.41
N LEU A 6 -38.75 42.27 -42.01
CA LEU A 6 -37.37 41.70 -42.09
C LEU A 6 -36.61 41.99 -40.78
N LYS A 7 -36.07 41.01 -40.02
CA LYS A 7 -35.29 39.80 -40.34
C LYS A 7 -35.70 38.63 -39.40
N PHE A 8 -35.99 37.39 -39.84
CA PHE A 8 -35.09 36.21 -40.01
C PHE A 8 -33.91 36.14 -39.00
N SER A 9 -33.60 35.06 -38.26
CA SER A 9 -34.11 33.68 -38.23
C SER A 9 -33.52 32.87 -37.05
N LEU A 10 -34.24 31.81 -36.65
CA LEU A 10 -33.78 30.46 -36.29
C LEU A 10 -32.84 30.19 -35.07
N PHE A 11 -33.37 29.27 -34.26
CA PHE A 11 -32.76 28.08 -33.64
C PHE A 11 -32.02 28.16 -32.29
N PHE A 12 -32.64 27.45 -31.35
CA PHE A 12 -32.04 26.62 -30.30
C PHE A 12 -30.55 26.32 -30.52
N PHE A 13 -29.74 26.73 -29.56
CA PHE A 13 -28.48 26.07 -29.25
C PHE A 13 -28.47 25.75 -27.76
N LEU A 14 -28.71 24.47 -27.46
CA LEU A 14 -28.17 23.82 -26.27
C LEU A 14 -26.67 24.10 -26.26
N PHE A 15 -26.18 24.68 -25.17
CA PHE A 15 -24.75 24.82 -24.94
C PHE A 15 -24.15 23.42 -24.80
N PHE A 16 -23.63 22.92 -25.91
CA PHE A 16 -22.52 21.96 -25.92
C PHE A 16 -21.39 22.57 -25.09
N PHE A 17 -21.16 22.04 -23.89
CA PHE A 17 -19.84 22.16 -23.29
C PHE A 17 -18.90 21.28 -24.13
N SER A 18 -18.25 21.93 -25.09
CA SER A 18 -17.20 21.36 -25.90
C SER A 18 -16.07 20.89 -24.99
N ILE A 19 -15.93 19.57 -24.91
CA ILE A 19 -14.71 18.83 -24.61
C ILE A 19 -13.62 19.37 -25.54
N LEU A 20 -12.86 20.33 -25.04
CA LEU A 20 -11.67 20.87 -25.69
C LEU A 20 -10.67 21.24 -24.60
N PHE A 21 -10.29 20.24 -23.82
CA PHE A 21 -8.98 20.19 -23.17
C PHE A 21 -8.37 18.82 -23.49
N LEU A 22 -7.33 18.86 -24.33
CA LEU A 22 -6.28 17.85 -24.49
C LEU A 22 -6.69 16.52 -25.15
N LYS A 23 -6.81 16.56 -26.48
CA LYS A 23 -6.16 15.53 -27.31
C LYS A 23 -4.65 15.71 -27.15
N ASN A 24 -4.06 15.09 -26.13
CA ASN A 24 -2.62 14.89 -26.02
C ASN A 24 -2.41 13.43 -25.68
N VAL A 25 -2.24 12.61 -26.73
CA VAL A 25 -1.71 11.23 -26.74
C VAL A 25 -2.41 10.28 -25.76
N GLU A 26 -3.02 9.21 -26.28
CA GLU A 26 -3.39 8.02 -25.50
C GLU A 26 -2.15 7.51 -24.76
N ALA A 27 -1.88 8.06 -23.58
CA ALA A 27 -0.83 7.57 -22.73
C ALA A 27 -1.43 6.35 -22.04
N SER A 28 -1.12 5.17 -22.60
CA SER A 28 -1.14 3.91 -21.88
C SER A 28 -0.75 4.14 -20.42
N PRO A 29 -1.42 3.51 -19.45
CA PRO A 29 -1.11 3.72 -18.04
C PRO A 29 0.35 3.39 -17.81
N ASP A 30 1.04 4.23 -17.04
CA ASP A 30 2.45 4.04 -16.72
C ASP A 30 2.65 2.99 -15.61
N VAL A 31 1.96 1.85 -15.72
CA VAL A 31 1.94 0.80 -14.69
C VAL A 31 3.33 0.28 -14.42
N PHE A 32 4.16 0.11 -15.46
CA PHE A 32 5.48 -0.46 -15.30
C PHE A 32 6.42 0.45 -14.49
N ASN A 33 6.49 1.75 -14.77
CA ASN A 33 7.33 2.64 -13.96
C ASN A 33 6.79 2.82 -12.54
N LYS A 34 5.47 2.91 -12.37
CA LYS A 34 4.84 2.92 -11.04
C LYS A 34 5.22 1.66 -10.25
N TYR A 35 5.14 0.49 -10.89
CA TYR A 35 5.56 -0.78 -10.30
C TYR A 35 7.03 -0.78 -9.92
N LEU A 36 7.94 -0.28 -10.77
CA LEU A 36 9.37 -0.18 -10.43
C LEU A 36 9.63 0.74 -9.22
N ASN A 37 8.87 1.82 -9.09
CA ASN A 37 8.95 2.71 -7.94
C ASN A 37 8.43 2.05 -6.65
N ILE A 38 7.44 1.15 -6.76
CA ILE A 38 6.88 0.38 -5.64
C ILE A 38 7.68 -0.88 -5.32
N SER A 39 8.38 -1.49 -6.29
CA SER A 39 8.91 -2.85 -6.17
C SER A 39 9.91 -3.02 -5.03
N ASN A 40 10.65 -1.96 -4.71
CA ASN A 40 11.62 -1.94 -3.60
C ASN A 40 11.00 -1.51 -2.27
N LYS A 41 9.73 -1.07 -2.24
CA LYS A 41 9.00 -0.77 -1.01
C LYS A 41 8.59 -2.07 -0.32
N SER A 42 8.67 -2.06 1.01
CA SER A 42 8.13 -3.08 1.89
C SER A 42 7.81 -2.42 3.26
N PRO A 43 6.61 -2.63 3.84
CA PRO A 43 5.51 -3.43 3.29
C PRO A 43 4.91 -2.78 2.04
N LYS A 44 4.35 -3.62 1.16
CA LYS A 44 3.51 -3.18 0.03
C LYS A 44 2.07 -3.24 0.47
N LEU A 45 1.29 -2.19 0.26
CA LEU A 45 -0.05 -2.07 0.81
C LEU A 45 -1.09 -1.95 -0.30
N ALA A 46 -2.16 -2.74 -0.17
CA ALA A 46 -3.36 -2.63 -0.98
C ALA A 46 -4.57 -2.23 -0.12
N ASN A 47 -5.52 -1.48 -0.67
CA ASN A 47 -6.81 -1.21 -0.04
C ASN A 47 -7.94 -1.50 -1.02
N ILE A 48 -8.96 -2.20 -0.53
CA ILE A 48 -10.19 -2.48 -1.25
C ILE A 48 -11.23 -1.51 -0.70
N PHE A 49 -11.50 -0.44 -1.45
CA PHE A 49 -12.38 0.64 -1.01
C PHE A 49 -13.61 0.69 -1.93
N LEU A 50 -14.60 -0.15 -1.60
CA LEU A 50 -15.83 -0.29 -2.40
C LEU A 50 -16.97 0.62 -1.90
N SER A 51 -16.71 1.46 -0.90
CA SER A 51 -17.64 2.54 -0.53
C SER A 51 -17.86 3.45 -1.74
N TRP A 52 -19.12 3.80 -2.02
CA TRP A 52 -19.47 4.71 -3.12
C TRP A 52 -19.20 6.19 -2.81
N GLU A 53 -18.83 6.50 -1.58
CA GLU A 53 -18.44 7.83 -1.14
C GLU A 53 -17.04 7.82 -0.50
N MET A 54 -16.25 8.85 -0.83
CA MET A 54 -14.90 9.06 -0.31
C MET A 54 -14.81 10.47 0.26
N SER A 55 -14.72 10.58 1.58
CA SER A 55 -14.50 11.86 2.24
C SER A 55 -13.10 12.42 1.92
N ASP A 56 -12.85 13.69 2.21
CA ASP A 56 -11.50 14.27 2.05
C ASP A 56 -10.49 13.65 3.03
N GLU A 57 -10.95 13.15 4.17
CA GLU A 57 -10.12 12.40 5.12
C GLU A 57 -9.74 11.03 4.55
N ASP A 58 -10.72 10.29 4.01
CA ASP A 58 -10.48 9.00 3.35
C ASP A 58 -9.48 9.16 2.21
N LEU A 59 -9.67 10.19 1.38
CA LEU A 59 -8.78 10.48 0.26
C LEU A 59 -7.34 10.72 0.72
N GLN A 60 -7.13 11.49 1.80
CA GLN A 60 -5.78 11.73 2.33
C GLN A 60 -5.15 10.43 2.86
N LYS A 61 -5.94 9.58 3.52
CA LYS A 61 -5.47 8.29 4.01
C LYS A 61 -5.14 7.35 2.86
N LEU A 62 -6.07 7.16 1.92
CA LEU A 62 -5.98 6.23 0.78
C LEU A 62 -4.77 6.52 -0.12
N ALA A 63 -4.31 7.77 -0.18
CA ALA A 63 -3.09 8.13 -0.90
C ALA A 63 -1.82 7.42 -0.38
N GLN A 64 -1.83 6.88 0.85
CA GLN A 64 -0.69 6.17 1.44
C GLN A 64 -0.52 4.73 0.94
N TRP A 65 -1.55 4.16 0.32
CA TRP A 65 -1.50 2.81 -0.24
C TRP A 65 -0.81 2.79 -1.61
N ASP A 66 -0.27 1.64 -1.99
CA ASP A 66 0.43 1.44 -3.27
C ASP A 66 -0.52 0.96 -4.37
N LEU A 67 -1.56 0.21 -3.98
CA LEU A 67 -2.59 -0.35 -4.84
C LEU A 67 -3.99 -0.09 -4.26
N LEU A 68 -4.88 0.49 -5.05
CA LEU A 68 -6.28 0.69 -4.70
C LEU A 68 -7.19 -0.07 -5.65
N ILE A 69 -8.21 -0.71 -5.10
CA ILE A 69 -9.35 -1.25 -5.83
C ILE A 69 -10.57 -0.40 -5.44
N LEU A 70 -11.11 0.36 -6.40
CA LEU A 70 -12.24 1.26 -6.18
C LEU A 70 -13.43 0.80 -7.02
N ASP A 71 -14.66 1.05 -6.55
CA ASP A 71 -15.86 0.80 -7.37
C ASP A 71 -15.77 1.62 -8.69
N MET A 72 -16.10 0.99 -9.82
CA MET A 72 -16.06 1.65 -11.12
C MET A 72 -16.88 2.96 -11.17
N GLU A 73 -17.91 3.09 -10.33
CA GLU A 73 -18.78 4.26 -10.29
C GLU A 73 -18.04 5.57 -9.91
N TYR A 74 -16.86 5.50 -9.28
CA TYR A 74 -16.04 6.69 -9.05
C TYR A 74 -15.67 7.44 -10.33
N GLN A 75 -15.59 6.73 -11.46
CA GLN A 75 -15.34 7.35 -12.77
C GLN A 75 -16.42 8.38 -13.15
N VAL A 76 -17.68 8.15 -12.74
CA VAL A 76 -18.80 9.03 -13.10
C VAL A 76 -19.16 9.95 -11.94
N ASN A 77 -19.18 9.42 -10.72
CA ASN A 77 -19.68 10.16 -9.57
C ASN A 77 -18.67 11.18 -9.03
N SER A 78 -17.38 10.82 -9.01
CA SER A 78 -16.32 11.64 -8.40
C SER A 78 -14.94 11.44 -9.06
N PRO A 79 -14.80 11.61 -10.40
CA PRO A 79 -13.54 11.37 -11.10
C PRO A 79 -12.39 12.26 -10.60
N GLU A 80 -12.70 13.45 -10.09
CA GLU A 80 -11.72 14.35 -9.48
C GLU A 80 -11.03 13.76 -8.25
N LYS A 81 -11.67 12.83 -7.53
CA LYS A 81 -11.06 12.12 -6.39
C LYS A 81 -9.94 11.18 -6.86
N ILE A 82 -10.15 10.44 -7.96
CA ILE A 82 -9.11 9.60 -8.58
C ILE A 82 -7.92 10.48 -9.02
N LEU A 83 -8.20 11.60 -9.70
CA LEU A 83 -7.16 12.53 -10.13
C LEU A 83 -6.40 13.11 -8.93
N LYS A 84 -7.09 13.43 -7.84
CA LYS A 84 -6.47 13.97 -6.63
C LYS A 84 -5.63 12.94 -5.89
N LEU A 85 -6.05 11.67 -5.84
CA LEU A 85 -5.22 10.56 -5.32
C LEU A 85 -3.91 10.47 -6.09
N ARG A 86 -3.93 10.57 -7.43
CA ARG A 86 -2.71 10.56 -8.25
C ARG A 86 -1.82 11.79 -8.03
N GLN A 87 -2.39 12.94 -7.70
CA GLN A 87 -1.60 14.11 -7.31
C GLN A 87 -0.88 13.92 -5.97
N LEU A 88 -1.52 13.24 -5.02
CA LEU A 88 -0.94 12.97 -3.69
C LEU A 88 0.06 11.81 -3.73
N ASN A 89 -0.19 10.80 -4.56
CA ASN A 89 0.69 9.68 -4.78
C ASN A 89 0.77 9.36 -6.29
N PRO A 90 1.77 9.90 -7.00
CA PRO A 90 1.95 9.66 -8.44
C PRO A 90 2.20 8.20 -8.81
N ASN A 91 2.68 7.39 -7.86
CA ASN A 91 3.02 5.99 -8.07
C ASN A 91 1.84 5.04 -7.82
N ILE A 92 0.72 5.53 -7.29
CA ILE A 92 -0.43 4.69 -6.94
C ILE A 92 -1.02 3.99 -8.17
N ILE A 93 -1.29 2.69 -8.00
CA ILE A 93 -2.00 1.86 -8.98
C ILE A 93 -3.47 1.82 -8.56
N ILE A 94 -4.39 2.20 -9.46
CA ILE A 94 -5.82 2.26 -9.17
C ILE A 94 -6.59 1.40 -10.17
N LEU A 95 -7.30 0.39 -9.67
CA LEU A 95 -8.06 -0.57 -10.46
C LEU A 95 -9.57 -0.35 -10.29
N ALA A 96 -10.31 -0.47 -11.38
CA ALA A 96 -11.77 -0.48 -11.36
C ALA A 96 -12.29 -1.85 -10.92
N TYR A 97 -13.04 -1.90 -9.82
CA TYR A 97 -13.74 -3.09 -9.35
C TYR A 97 -14.98 -3.36 -10.22
N ILE A 98 -15.09 -4.59 -10.71
CA ILE A 98 -16.19 -5.07 -11.54
C ILE A 98 -16.49 -6.54 -11.19
N ASN A 99 -17.74 -6.85 -10.82
CA ASN A 99 -18.18 -8.24 -10.68
C ASN A 99 -18.20 -8.90 -12.06
N SER A 100 -17.43 -9.97 -12.22
CA SER A 100 -17.24 -10.60 -13.53
C SER A 100 -18.32 -11.61 -13.91
N GLN A 101 -19.04 -12.15 -12.91
CA GLN A 101 -20.01 -13.25 -13.11
C GLN A 101 -21.39 -12.92 -12.54
N GLU A 102 -21.58 -11.72 -12.00
CA GLU A 102 -22.81 -11.28 -11.36
C GLU A 102 -23.12 -9.83 -11.69
N ILE A 103 -24.40 -9.49 -11.71
CA ILE A 103 -24.89 -8.10 -11.82
C ILE A 103 -25.88 -7.81 -10.71
N ARG A 104 -25.80 -6.62 -10.11
CA ARG A 104 -26.81 -6.14 -9.16
C ARG A 104 -28.17 -6.02 -9.85
N ASN A 105 -29.23 -6.47 -9.19
CA ASN A 105 -30.60 -6.41 -9.71
C ASN A 105 -31.43 -5.24 -9.15
N ASP A 106 -30.80 -4.37 -8.37
CA ASP A 106 -31.41 -3.22 -7.71
C ASP A 106 -30.81 -1.88 -8.17
N VAL A 107 -30.24 -1.85 -9.39
CA VAL A 107 -29.57 -0.68 -9.99
C VAL A 107 -30.44 0.57 -10.13
N TYR A 108 -31.76 0.44 -10.01
CA TYR A 108 -32.71 1.56 -10.04
C TYR A 108 -33.04 2.12 -8.65
N LEU A 109 -32.63 1.45 -7.56
CA LEU A 109 -32.83 1.95 -6.20
C LEU A 109 -31.81 3.03 -5.81
N TYR A 110 -30.70 3.12 -6.53
CA TYR A 110 -29.58 4.01 -6.24
C TYR A 110 -29.28 4.92 -7.43
N GLU A 111 -29.27 6.23 -7.20
CA GLU A 111 -29.06 7.23 -8.27
C GLU A 111 -27.63 7.21 -8.80
N ASN A 112 -26.67 6.83 -7.97
CA ASN A 112 -25.23 6.87 -8.24
C ASN A 112 -24.67 5.59 -8.91
N LEU A 113 -25.54 4.66 -9.35
CA LEU A 113 -25.16 3.45 -10.09
C LEU A 113 -25.25 3.64 -11.61
N THR A 114 -24.48 4.57 -12.16
CA THR A 114 -24.60 4.96 -13.57
C THR A 114 -24.02 3.91 -14.51
N LEU A 115 -22.77 3.51 -14.32
CA LEU A 115 -22.10 2.54 -15.18
C LEU A 115 -22.72 1.15 -15.04
N ARG A 116 -23.09 0.78 -13.82
CA ARG A 116 -23.71 -0.52 -13.52
C ARG A 116 -25.12 -0.60 -14.08
N ARG A 117 -25.90 0.49 -14.06
CA ARG A 117 -27.20 0.54 -14.74
C ARG A 117 -27.03 0.42 -16.26
N LYS A 118 -26.07 1.13 -16.85
CA LYS A 118 -25.75 1.00 -18.28
C LYS A 118 -25.39 -0.43 -18.66
N MET A 119 -24.58 -1.11 -17.84
CA MET A 119 -24.26 -2.52 -18.02
C MET A 119 -25.50 -3.41 -17.88
N PHE A 120 -26.30 -3.22 -16.83
CA PHE A 120 -27.53 -3.98 -16.59
C PHE A 120 -28.54 -3.88 -17.73
N GLU A 121 -28.78 -2.67 -18.25
CA GLU A 121 -29.71 -2.43 -19.36
C GLU A 121 -29.28 -3.09 -20.68
N ALA A 122 -27.98 -3.37 -20.85
CA ALA A 122 -27.44 -4.04 -22.02
C ALA A 122 -27.52 -5.58 -21.95
N ILE A 123 -27.88 -6.16 -20.79
CA ILE A 123 -27.91 -7.62 -20.59
C ILE A 123 -29.29 -8.18 -21.01
N PRO A 124 -29.37 -8.95 -22.11
CA PRO A 124 -30.59 -9.64 -22.50
C PRO A 124 -30.92 -10.79 -21.55
N GLU A 125 -32.20 -11.16 -21.49
CA GLU A 125 -32.69 -12.20 -20.57
C GLU A 125 -31.98 -13.55 -20.75
N SER A 126 -31.56 -13.87 -21.98
CA SER A 126 -30.88 -15.12 -22.33
C SER A 126 -29.46 -15.25 -21.77
N TRP A 127 -28.88 -14.18 -21.22
CA TRP A 127 -27.54 -14.21 -20.63
C TRP A 127 -27.54 -14.49 -19.13
N TYR A 128 -28.69 -14.45 -18.45
CA TYR A 128 -28.75 -14.83 -17.04
C TYR A 128 -28.56 -16.34 -16.89
N LEU A 129 -27.78 -16.73 -15.89
CA LEU A 129 -27.74 -18.13 -15.47
C LEU A 129 -29.08 -18.47 -14.81
N SER A 130 -29.72 -19.54 -15.25
CA SER A 130 -31.05 -19.89 -14.77
C SER A 130 -31.25 -21.40 -14.68
N PHE A 131 -32.30 -21.80 -13.97
CA PHE A 131 -32.86 -23.14 -14.01
C PHE A 131 -34.37 -23.06 -13.78
N ASP A 132 -35.15 -23.83 -14.54
CA ASP A 132 -36.62 -23.79 -14.51
C ASP A 132 -37.18 -22.35 -14.58
N LYS A 133 -36.62 -21.55 -15.51
CA LYS A 133 -36.98 -20.14 -15.76
C LYS A 133 -36.73 -19.19 -14.58
N SER A 134 -36.05 -19.65 -13.53
CA SER A 134 -35.68 -18.82 -12.38
C SER A 134 -34.21 -18.43 -12.46
N LYS A 135 -33.92 -17.13 -12.31
CA LYS A 135 -32.55 -16.62 -12.25
C LYS A 135 -31.86 -17.12 -10.98
N ILE A 136 -30.59 -17.48 -11.12
CA ILE A 136 -29.76 -17.95 -10.01
C ILE A 136 -28.99 -16.76 -9.42
N SER A 137 -28.85 -16.75 -8.09
CA SER A 137 -28.09 -15.75 -7.33
C SER A 137 -27.13 -16.46 -6.40
N PHE A 138 -25.90 -15.95 -6.27
CA PHE A 138 -24.98 -16.34 -5.21
C PHE A 138 -25.04 -15.34 -4.06
N TRP A 139 -24.86 -14.05 -4.35
CA TRP A 139 -25.06 -12.99 -3.37
C TRP A 139 -26.52 -12.45 -3.36
N PRO A 140 -26.99 -11.91 -2.22
CA PRO A 140 -28.25 -11.19 -2.18
C PRO A 140 -28.25 -10.01 -3.16
N GLN A 141 -29.40 -9.75 -3.80
CA GLN A 141 -29.60 -8.63 -4.74
C GLN A 141 -28.72 -8.67 -6.00
N THR A 142 -28.16 -9.82 -6.34
CA THR A 142 -27.46 -10.04 -7.61
C THR A 142 -28.16 -11.11 -8.44
N TRP A 143 -27.87 -11.14 -9.73
CA TRP A 143 -28.15 -12.29 -10.60
C TRP A 143 -26.86 -12.74 -11.27
N MET A 144 -26.67 -14.06 -11.34
CA MET A 144 -25.55 -14.69 -12.03
C MET A 144 -25.70 -14.54 -13.54
N LEU A 145 -24.58 -14.34 -14.23
CA LEU A 145 -24.49 -14.22 -15.67
C LEU A 145 -23.78 -15.43 -16.24
N ASN A 146 -24.33 -16.02 -17.29
CA ASN A 146 -23.82 -17.24 -17.88
C ASN A 146 -22.51 -16.96 -18.63
N SER A 147 -21.39 -17.17 -17.94
CA SER A 147 -20.05 -16.97 -18.49
C SER A 147 -19.61 -18.09 -19.45
N SER A 148 -20.38 -19.18 -19.56
CA SER A 148 -20.01 -20.33 -20.39
C SER A 148 -20.15 -20.07 -21.89
N ASN A 149 -19.46 -20.89 -22.70
CA ASN A 149 -19.65 -20.89 -24.16
C ASN A 149 -20.95 -21.59 -24.61
N LEU A 150 -21.63 -22.27 -23.70
CA LEU A 150 -22.90 -22.96 -23.97
C LEU A 150 -24.11 -22.02 -23.87
N GLY A 151 -23.96 -20.89 -23.17
CA GLY A 151 -24.99 -19.86 -23.06
C GLY A 151 -25.59 -19.45 -24.40
N GLN A 152 -26.87 -19.10 -24.40
CA GLN A 152 -27.56 -18.64 -25.60
C GLN A 152 -26.99 -17.30 -26.07
N SER A 153 -26.59 -17.23 -27.34
CA SER A 153 -26.11 -15.98 -27.94
C SER A 153 -27.27 -15.04 -28.24
N TYR A 154 -27.07 -13.75 -28.00
CA TYR A 154 -27.96 -12.68 -28.41
C TYR A 154 -27.16 -11.67 -29.24
N ASP A 155 -27.64 -11.35 -30.44
CA ASP A 155 -26.94 -10.50 -31.40
C ASP A 155 -25.48 -10.93 -31.66
N GLY A 156 -25.26 -12.24 -31.77
CA GLY A 156 -23.93 -12.84 -31.99
C GLY A 156 -22.99 -12.82 -30.78
N LYS A 157 -23.42 -12.30 -29.62
CA LYS A 157 -22.61 -12.18 -28.40
C LYS A 157 -23.17 -13.00 -27.24
N ARG A 158 -22.29 -13.29 -26.30
CA ARG A 158 -22.59 -13.83 -24.96
C ARG A 158 -22.04 -12.89 -23.90
N TRP A 159 -22.34 -13.17 -22.63
CA TRP A 159 -21.74 -12.42 -21.52
C TRP A 159 -20.21 -12.38 -21.59
N ASN A 160 -19.58 -13.53 -21.86
CA ASN A 160 -18.13 -13.64 -22.00
C ASN A 160 -17.53 -12.94 -23.24
N ASP A 161 -18.39 -12.43 -24.14
CA ASP A 161 -18.00 -11.52 -25.22
C ASP A 161 -18.22 -10.05 -24.84
N PHE A 162 -19.32 -9.76 -24.14
CA PHE A 162 -19.76 -8.42 -23.83
C PHE A 162 -18.95 -7.76 -22.70
N LEU A 163 -18.67 -8.46 -21.60
CA LEU A 163 -17.96 -7.86 -20.47
C LEU A 163 -16.58 -7.29 -20.88
N PRO A 164 -15.73 -8.02 -21.64
CA PRO A 164 -14.47 -7.47 -22.14
C PRO A 164 -14.64 -6.21 -23.01
N GLU A 165 -15.69 -6.17 -23.85
CA GLU A 165 -15.99 -5.02 -24.70
C GLU A 165 -16.48 -3.82 -23.87
N PHE A 166 -17.29 -4.06 -22.83
CA PHE A 166 -17.70 -3.01 -21.89
C PHE A 166 -16.50 -2.45 -21.13
N VAL A 167 -15.60 -3.33 -20.65
CA VAL A 167 -14.36 -2.91 -20.00
C VAL A 167 -13.53 -2.01 -20.91
N ASP A 168 -13.29 -2.42 -22.16
CA ASP A 168 -12.52 -1.62 -23.12
C ASP A 168 -13.20 -0.27 -23.40
N SER A 169 -14.47 -0.32 -23.82
CA SER A 169 -15.18 0.84 -24.35
C SER A 169 -15.68 1.83 -23.29
N GLU A 170 -15.93 1.39 -22.06
CA GLU A 170 -16.50 2.24 -21.01
C GLU A 170 -15.55 2.50 -19.84
N ILE A 171 -14.70 1.52 -19.48
CA ILE A 171 -13.83 1.63 -18.31
C ILE A 171 -12.44 2.11 -18.72
N ILE A 172 -11.75 1.35 -19.56
CA ILE A 172 -10.37 1.63 -19.95
C ILE A 172 -10.29 2.90 -20.82
N SER A 173 -11.23 3.08 -21.76
CA SER A 173 -11.32 4.28 -22.61
C SER A 173 -11.47 5.59 -21.83
N SER A 174 -11.87 5.56 -20.56
CA SER A 174 -11.97 6.76 -19.71
C SER A 174 -10.61 7.40 -19.41
N GLY A 175 -9.52 6.62 -19.49
CA GLY A 175 -8.17 7.05 -19.13
C GLY A 175 -7.92 7.25 -17.64
N LEU A 176 -8.86 6.88 -16.75
CA LEU A 176 -8.71 7.06 -15.30
C LEU A 176 -8.00 5.90 -14.60
N TRP A 177 -8.08 4.70 -15.16
CA TRP A 177 -7.72 3.45 -14.48
C TRP A 177 -6.38 2.89 -14.96
N ASP A 178 -5.62 2.32 -14.04
CA ASP A 178 -4.40 1.53 -14.37
C ASP A 178 -4.74 0.10 -14.81
N GLY A 179 -6.02 -0.27 -14.71
CA GLY A 179 -6.51 -1.60 -15.02
C GLY A 179 -7.83 -1.91 -14.34
N ILE A 180 -8.14 -3.19 -14.24
CA ILE A 180 -9.38 -3.70 -13.67
C ILE A 180 -9.13 -4.76 -12.60
N PHE A 181 -10.09 -4.90 -11.72
CA PHE A 181 -10.23 -5.99 -10.78
C PHE A 181 -11.54 -6.73 -11.05
N TYR A 182 -11.44 -7.98 -11.53
CA TYR A 182 -12.59 -8.86 -11.72
C TYR A 182 -12.91 -9.63 -10.44
N ASP A 183 -14.04 -9.32 -9.82
CA ASP A 183 -14.52 -10.05 -8.65
C ASP A 183 -15.36 -11.27 -9.02
N ASN A 184 -15.49 -12.21 -8.08
CA ASN A 184 -16.23 -13.46 -8.23
C ASN A 184 -15.89 -14.24 -9.51
N LEU A 185 -14.60 -14.33 -9.85
CA LEU A 185 -14.13 -15.08 -11.02
C LEU A 185 -13.98 -16.56 -10.67
N PHE A 186 -15.10 -17.24 -10.45
CA PHE A 186 -15.13 -18.66 -10.10
C PHE A 186 -14.68 -19.55 -11.26
N ASP A 187 -13.99 -20.65 -10.95
CA ASP A 187 -13.61 -21.73 -11.87
C ASP A 187 -14.49 -22.98 -11.74
N SER A 188 -15.39 -23.00 -10.76
CA SER A 188 -16.45 -24.00 -10.64
C SER A 188 -17.71 -23.37 -10.06
N ILE A 189 -18.86 -23.85 -10.53
CA ILE A 189 -20.18 -23.40 -10.09
C ILE A 189 -21.17 -24.56 -9.92
N ASP A 190 -20.76 -25.82 -10.05
CA ASP A 190 -21.65 -27.00 -9.90
C ASP A 190 -22.29 -27.12 -8.51
N TRP A 191 -21.69 -26.49 -7.50
CA TRP A 191 -22.23 -26.38 -6.14
C TRP A 191 -23.37 -25.36 -6.03
N LEU A 192 -23.46 -24.40 -6.96
CA LEU A 192 -24.45 -23.34 -6.92
C LEU A 192 -25.85 -23.89 -7.23
N ASN A 193 -26.87 -23.35 -6.56
CA ASN A 193 -28.27 -23.78 -6.73
C ASN A 193 -28.49 -25.31 -6.59
N ASN A 194 -27.71 -25.96 -5.72
CA ASN A 194 -27.71 -27.42 -5.55
C ASN A 194 -27.42 -28.20 -6.86
N GLY A 195 -26.62 -27.62 -7.75
CA GLY A 195 -26.30 -28.18 -9.07
C GLY A 195 -27.44 -28.16 -10.07
N ASN A 196 -28.53 -27.44 -9.79
CA ASN A 196 -29.60 -27.22 -10.76
C ASN A 196 -29.26 -25.99 -11.59
N ILE A 197 -28.50 -26.23 -12.66
CA ILE A 197 -28.00 -25.21 -13.57
C ILE A 197 -28.29 -25.68 -14.98
N ASP A 198 -28.86 -24.81 -15.80
CA ASP A 198 -29.09 -24.99 -17.23
C ASP A 198 -28.24 -23.94 -17.98
N LEU A 199 -27.11 -24.37 -18.51
CA LEU A 199 -26.15 -23.53 -19.22
C LEU A 199 -26.58 -23.26 -20.65
N ASN A 200 -27.23 -24.19 -21.34
CA ASN A 200 -27.58 -24.05 -22.75
C ASN A 200 -29.03 -23.54 -22.99
N GLY A 201 -29.84 -23.50 -21.94
CA GLY A 201 -31.23 -23.07 -21.94
C GLY A 201 -32.19 -24.07 -22.61
N ASP A 202 -31.87 -25.37 -22.60
CA ASP A 202 -32.71 -26.44 -23.15
C ASP A 202 -33.76 -26.97 -22.15
N GLY A 203 -33.75 -26.46 -20.92
CA GLY A 203 -34.65 -26.82 -19.84
C GLY A 203 -34.23 -28.07 -19.06
N GLN A 204 -33.07 -28.66 -19.35
CA GLN A 204 -32.46 -29.72 -18.57
C GLN A 204 -31.24 -29.19 -17.82
N LYS A 205 -30.91 -29.81 -16.68
CA LYS A 205 -29.65 -29.49 -16.01
C LYS A 205 -28.47 -30.21 -16.65
N GLU A 206 -27.32 -29.56 -16.71
CA GLU A 206 -26.07 -30.24 -17.06
C GLU A 206 -25.49 -31.05 -15.89
N GLY A 207 -24.59 -31.99 -16.21
CA GLY A 207 -23.80 -32.69 -15.21
C GLY A 207 -22.67 -31.82 -14.65
N ALA A 208 -22.24 -32.07 -13.41
CA ALA A 208 -21.25 -31.26 -12.70
C ALA A 208 -19.95 -31.03 -13.50
N THR A 209 -19.42 -32.07 -14.16
CA THR A 209 -18.23 -31.95 -15.03
C THR A 209 -18.47 -31.00 -16.19
N GLN A 210 -19.59 -31.15 -16.89
CA GLN A 210 -19.95 -30.30 -18.03
C GLN A 210 -20.15 -28.84 -17.59
N ILE A 211 -20.78 -28.61 -16.44
CA ILE A 211 -20.97 -27.28 -15.87
C ILE A 211 -19.62 -26.59 -15.68
N ASN A 212 -18.71 -27.23 -14.96
CA ASN A 212 -17.42 -26.64 -14.62
C ASN A 212 -16.50 -26.49 -15.84
N ASP A 213 -16.47 -27.46 -16.75
CA ASP A 213 -15.67 -27.37 -17.99
C ASP A 213 -16.13 -26.20 -18.86
N ALA A 214 -17.43 -26.12 -19.14
CA ALA A 214 -18.00 -25.05 -19.96
C ALA A 214 -17.83 -23.66 -19.31
N TRP A 215 -17.94 -23.57 -17.98
CA TRP A 215 -17.70 -22.34 -17.24
C TRP A 215 -16.24 -21.88 -17.37
N ARG A 216 -15.27 -22.78 -17.15
CA ARG A 216 -13.84 -22.48 -17.27
C ARG A 216 -13.44 -22.07 -18.68
N GLU A 217 -13.92 -22.77 -19.69
CA GLU A 217 -13.67 -22.41 -21.10
C GLU A 217 -14.20 -21.02 -21.44
N GLY A 218 -15.39 -20.69 -20.94
CA GLY A 218 -16.00 -19.39 -21.12
C GLY A 218 -15.24 -18.25 -20.43
N ASN A 219 -14.81 -18.46 -19.18
CA ASN A 219 -13.98 -17.50 -18.46
C ASN A 219 -12.58 -17.33 -19.09
N VAL A 220 -11.95 -18.41 -19.58
CA VAL A 220 -10.69 -18.32 -20.34
C VAL A 220 -10.89 -17.47 -21.60
N LYS A 221 -12.00 -17.67 -22.33
CA LYS A 221 -12.35 -16.83 -23.49
C LYS A 221 -12.51 -15.37 -23.09
N MET A 222 -13.23 -15.07 -22.00
CA MET A 222 -13.43 -13.71 -21.49
C MET A 222 -12.11 -13.01 -21.14
N LEU A 223 -11.23 -13.68 -20.39
CA LEU A 223 -9.93 -13.14 -19.99
C LEU A 223 -9.01 -12.91 -21.20
N LYS A 224 -8.98 -13.87 -22.14
CA LYS A 224 -8.23 -13.74 -23.38
C LYS A 224 -8.72 -12.54 -24.18
N LYS A 225 -10.04 -12.41 -24.37
CA LYS A 225 -10.64 -11.29 -25.10
C LYS A 225 -10.39 -9.95 -24.41
N THR A 226 -10.40 -9.92 -23.07
CA THR A 226 -10.01 -8.72 -22.30
C THR A 226 -8.59 -8.29 -22.70
N ARG A 227 -7.63 -9.22 -22.73
CA ARG A 227 -6.25 -8.93 -23.18
C ARG A 227 -6.13 -8.55 -24.65
N GLU A 228 -6.91 -9.16 -25.53
CA GLU A 228 -6.93 -8.82 -26.95
C GLU A 228 -7.41 -7.38 -27.18
N LEU A 229 -8.32 -6.87 -26.34
CA LEU A 229 -8.87 -5.52 -26.46
C LEU A 229 -7.97 -4.47 -25.78
N ILE A 230 -7.60 -4.68 -24.52
CA ILE A 230 -6.93 -3.64 -23.71
C ILE A 230 -5.41 -3.78 -23.72
N GLY A 231 -4.86 -4.94 -24.11
CA GLY A 231 -3.43 -5.21 -24.10
C GLY A 231 -2.85 -5.60 -22.74
N TYR A 232 -1.51 -5.54 -22.65
CA TYR A 232 -0.73 -5.98 -21.49
C TYR A 232 -0.18 -4.83 -20.64
N ASP A 233 -0.37 -3.59 -21.07
CA ASP A 233 0.05 -2.41 -20.31
C ASP A 233 -0.88 -2.12 -19.12
N TYR A 234 -2.12 -2.62 -19.17
CA TYR A 234 -3.10 -2.52 -18.09
C TYR A 234 -3.02 -3.73 -17.14
N VAL A 235 -3.27 -3.47 -15.86
CA VAL A 235 -3.40 -4.52 -14.84
C VAL A 235 -4.74 -5.24 -15.00
N VAL A 236 -4.72 -6.57 -14.99
CA VAL A 236 -5.92 -7.40 -14.82
C VAL A 236 -5.72 -8.25 -13.58
N LEU A 237 -6.35 -7.85 -12.48
CA LEU A 237 -6.35 -8.56 -11.21
C LEU A 237 -7.71 -9.24 -10.99
N ALA A 238 -7.77 -10.28 -10.16
CA ALA A 238 -9.04 -10.95 -9.90
C ALA A 238 -9.16 -11.53 -8.49
N ASN A 239 -10.40 -11.62 -8.00
CA ASN A 239 -10.79 -12.57 -6.96
C ASN A 239 -11.21 -13.88 -7.64
N SER A 240 -10.30 -14.85 -7.67
CA SER A 240 -10.44 -16.07 -8.47
C SER A 240 -10.03 -17.32 -7.68
N SER A 241 -10.00 -18.50 -8.30
CA SER A 241 -9.19 -19.63 -7.81
C SER A 241 -7.75 -19.54 -8.34
N SER A 242 -6.90 -20.53 -8.04
CA SER A 242 -5.56 -20.67 -8.65
C SER A 242 -5.58 -21.61 -9.86
N TYR A 243 -6.69 -21.65 -10.60
CA TYR A 243 -6.82 -22.44 -11.83
C TYR A 243 -5.91 -21.89 -12.91
N GLU A 244 -4.80 -22.59 -13.15
CA GLU A 244 -3.67 -22.17 -14.01
C GLU A 244 -4.08 -21.48 -15.32
N PRO A 245 -5.05 -21.99 -16.12
CA PRO A 245 -5.41 -21.35 -17.39
C PRO A 245 -5.89 -19.90 -17.29
N TYR A 246 -6.43 -19.46 -16.16
CA TYR A 246 -6.79 -18.05 -15.96
C TYR A 246 -5.54 -17.18 -15.82
N HIS A 247 -4.51 -17.68 -15.14
CA HIS A 247 -3.35 -16.90 -14.72
C HIS A 247 -2.44 -16.46 -15.88
N LYS A 248 -2.55 -17.09 -17.05
CA LYS A 248 -1.89 -16.63 -18.29
C LYS A 248 -2.32 -15.24 -18.73
N TYR A 249 -3.43 -14.74 -18.22
CA TYR A 249 -4.02 -13.44 -18.55
C TYR A 249 -4.10 -12.49 -17.36
N LEU A 250 -3.84 -12.98 -16.14
CA LEU A 250 -3.95 -12.18 -14.91
C LEU A 250 -2.57 -11.72 -14.44
N ASN A 251 -2.48 -10.53 -13.87
CA ASN A 251 -1.28 -10.03 -13.17
C ASN A 251 -1.15 -10.61 -11.75
N GLY A 252 -2.18 -11.29 -11.25
CA GLY A 252 -2.16 -11.91 -9.93
C GLY A 252 -3.57 -12.22 -9.49
N ARG A 253 -3.76 -12.35 -8.19
CA ARG A 253 -5.09 -12.50 -7.57
C ARG A 253 -5.07 -12.04 -6.12
N ILE A 254 -6.26 -11.81 -5.58
CA ILE A 254 -6.47 -11.70 -4.15
C ILE A 254 -6.63 -13.10 -3.52
N PHE A 255 -6.10 -13.23 -2.31
CA PHE A 255 -6.35 -14.31 -1.36
C PHE A 255 -7.15 -13.70 -0.22
N GLU A 256 -8.47 -13.69 -0.39
CA GLU A 256 -9.43 -13.02 0.48
C GLU A 256 -9.69 -13.82 1.77
N ASN A 257 -9.79 -13.12 2.90
CA ASN A 257 -9.85 -13.74 4.22
C ASN A 257 -8.66 -14.68 4.51
N PHE A 258 -7.46 -14.23 4.19
CA PHE A 258 -6.20 -14.94 4.34
C PHE A 258 -5.94 -15.42 5.78
N PRO A 259 -5.48 -16.69 5.98
CA PRO A 259 -5.35 -17.75 4.98
C PRO A 259 -6.69 -18.27 4.42
N LEU A 260 -6.71 -18.71 3.16
CA LEU A 260 -7.92 -19.14 2.47
C LEU A 260 -8.60 -20.32 3.18
N PRO A 261 -9.80 -20.17 3.78
CA PRO A 261 -10.40 -21.23 4.60
C PRO A 261 -10.91 -22.42 3.77
N PHE A 262 -11.21 -22.20 2.49
CA PHE A 262 -11.78 -23.21 1.58
C PHE A 262 -10.73 -23.89 0.68
N LYS A 263 -9.45 -23.52 0.79
CA LYS A 263 -8.38 -24.08 -0.05
C LYS A 263 -7.56 -25.11 0.69
N GLY A 264 -7.47 -26.32 0.13
CA GLY A 264 -6.69 -27.41 0.73
C GLY A 264 -7.27 -27.80 2.10
N ASP A 265 -6.44 -27.70 3.13
CA ASP A 265 -6.84 -27.88 4.54
C ASP A 265 -7.16 -26.55 5.27
N GLY A 266 -7.21 -25.42 4.54
CA GLY A 266 -7.43 -24.10 5.12
C GLY A 266 -6.21 -23.53 5.84
N SER A 267 -5.05 -24.18 5.73
CA SER A 267 -3.82 -23.72 6.38
C SER A 267 -3.15 -22.57 5.62
N TRP A 268 -2.27 -21.88 6.33
CA TRP A 268 -1.33 -20.92 5.75
C TRP A 268 -0.52 -21.56 4.62
N GLN A 269 0.00 -22.78 4.82
CA GLN A 269 0.83 -23.46 3.81
C GLN A 269 0.03 -23.79 2.56
N SER A 270 -1.23 -24.25 2.69
CA SER A 270 -2.11 -24.48 1.53
C SER A 270 -2.34 -23.21 0.71
N THR A 271 -2.45 -22.05 1.36
CA THR A 271 -2.59 -20.76 0.67
C THR A 271 -1.30 -20.37 -0.04
N VAL A 272 -0.15 -20.51 0.61
CA VAL A 272 1.18 -20.24 0.02
C VAL A 272 1.45 -21.16 -1.16
N ASP A 273 1.13 -22.45 -1.07
CA ASP A 273 1.28 -23.40 -2.18
C ASP A 273 0.37 -23.02 -3.36
N SER A 274 -0.85 -22.54 -3.07
CA SER A 274 -1.78 -22.03 -4.08
C SER A 274 -1.31 -20.73 -4.75
N TYR A 275 -0.51 -19.92 -4.05
CA TYR A 275 0.17 -18.75 -4.61
C TYR A 275 1.36 -19.15 -5.48
N LEU A 276 2.24 -20.03 -4.97
CA LEU A 276 3.43 -20.46 -5.69
C LEU A 276 3.10 -21.23 -6.98
N SER A 277 1.98 -21.95 -7.02
CA SER A 277 1.56 -22.72 -8.21
C SER A 277 1.27 -21.85 -9.44
N ILE A 278 0.88 -20.59 -9.23
CA ILE A 278 0.53 -19.64 -10.31
C ILE A 278 1.62 -18.59 -10.55
N TYR A 279 2.62 -18.51 -9.66
CA TYR A 279 3.65 -17.48 -9.68
C TYR A 279 4.36 -17.36 -11.03
N ASN A 280 4.79 -18.47 -11.63
CA ASN A 280 5.53 -18.46 -12.90
C ASN A 280 4.63 -18.34 -14.14
N ILE A 281 3.31 -18.25 -13.95
CA ILE A 281 2.29 -18.25 -15.00
C ILE A 281 1.70 -16.85 -15.16
N ASN A 282 1.54 -16.14 -14.04
CA ASN A 282 1.00 -14.79 -14.01
C ASN A 282 1.82 -13.80 -14.85
N VAL A 283 1.08 -12.88 -15.46
CA VAL A 283 1.58 -11.75 -16.25
C VAL A 283 2.37 -10.80 -15.35
N ASN A 284 3.52 -10.29 -15.83
CA ASN A 284 4.26 -9.23 -15.16
C ASN A 284 3.71 -7.85 -15.54
N PRO A 285 3.76 -6.85 -14.64
CA PRO A 285 4.16 -6.95 -13.23
C PRO A 285 3.14 -7.71 -12.39
N LYS A 286 3.60 -8.35 -11.30
CA LYS A 286 2.74 -9.20 -10.45
C LYS A 286 2.16 -8.43 -9.27
N PHE A 287 0.88 -8.68 -9.01
CA PHE A 287 0.12 -8.09 -7.89
C PHE A 287 -0.66 -9.18 -7.17
N TYR A 288 -0.09 -9.76 -6.12
CA TYR A 288 -0.83 -10.65 -5.23
C TYR A 288 -1.29 -9.87 -4.03
N ILE A 289 -2.52 -10.09 -3.56
CA ILE A 289 -3.03 -9.46 -2.35
C ILE A 289 -3.33 -10.54 -1.33
N PHE A 290 -2.68 -10.48 -0.17
CA PHE A 290 -3.17 -11.17 1.02
C PHE A 290 -4.08 -10.21 1.76
N ASN A 291 -5.38 -10.46 1.70
CA ASN A 291 -6.38 -9.67 2.41
C ASN A 291 -6.84 -10.45 3.63
N SER A 292 -6.67 -9.88 4.82
CA SER A 292 -7.19 -10.45 6.06
C SER A 292 -8.37 -9.61 6.54
N THR A 293 -9.36 -10.25 7.19
CA THR A 293 -10.58 -9.56 7.61
C THR A 293 -10.86 -9.74 9.10
N GLU A 294 -11.23 -8.64 9.76
CA GLU A 294 -11.68 -8.64 11.15
C GLU A 294 -12.58 -7.42 11.42
N ASN A 295 -13.73 -7.64 12.05
CA ASN A 295 -14.70 -6.57 12.32
C ASN A 295 -14.26 -5.61 13.44
N ASN A 296 -13.14 -5.91 14.10
CA ASN A 296 -12.59 -5.13 15.18
C ASN A 296 -11.21 -4.55 14.78
N PHE A 297 -11.17 -3.25 14.51
CA PHE A 297 -9.93 -2.51 14.23
C PHE A 297 -8.82 -2.75 15.28
N SER A 298 -9.22 -2.96 16.54
CA SER A 298 -8.29 -3.16 17.67
C SER A 298 -7.82 -4.60 17.85
N ASP A 299 -8.24 -5.54 16.99
CA ASP A 299 -7.69 -6.90 16.99
C ASP A 299 -6.49 -6.97 16.05
N PHE A 300 -5.31 -6.80 16.64
CA PHE A 300 -4.05 -6.77 15.91
C PHE A 300 -3.57 -8.17 15.49
N SER A 301 -4.09 -9.25 16.08
CA SER A 301 -3.53 -10.58 15.87
C SER A 301 -3.64 -11.02 14.41
N LYS A 302 -4.83 -10.91 13.82
CA LYS A 302 -5.05 -11.20 12.39
C LYS A 302 -4.34 -10.21 11.48
N MET A 303 -4.31 -8.93 11.87
CA MET A 303 -3.64 -7.89 11.11
C MET A 303 -2.13 -8.17 11.02
N HIS A 304 -1.47 -8.44 12.15
CA HIS A 304 -0.07 -8.83 12.20
C HIS A 304 0.19 -10.12 11.43
N PHE A 305 -0.64 -11.16 11.64
CA PHE A 305 -0.46 -12.43 10.95
C PHE A 305 -0.51 -12.28 9.43
N GLY A 306 -1.48 -11.52 8.90
CA GLY A 306 -1.58 -11.24 7.47
C GLY A 306 -0.44 -10.34 6.95
N LEU A 307 -0.13 -9.25 7.66
CA LEU A 307 0.93 -8.31 7.30
C LEU A 307 2.28 -9.01 7.23
N LEU A 308 2.67 -9.68 8.32
CA LEU A 308 3.96 -10.36 8.42
C LEU A 308 4.05 -11.58 7.49
N SER A 309 2.92 -12.24 7.21
CA SER A 309 2.87 -13.24 6.13
C SER A 309 3.24 -12.66 4.77
N SER A 310 2.74 -11.47 4.43
CA SER A 310 3.04 -10.82 3.15
C SER A 310 4.54 -10.51 2.99
N LEU A 311 5.21 -10.15 4.09
CA LEU A 311 6.63 -9.80 4.11
C LEU A 311 7.58 -10.97 3.80
N PHE A 312 7.11 -12.21 3.77
CA PHE A 312 7.92 -13.34 3.29
C PHE A 312 8.09 -13.36 1.76
N PHE A 313 7.32 -12.55 1.04
CA PHE A 313 7.29 -12.51 -0.42
C PHE A 313 7.51 -11.08 -0.93
N ASN A 314 8.12 -10.93 -2.10
CA ASN A 314 8.53 -9.60 -2.58
C ASN A 314 7.41 -8.87 -3.36
N ASP A 315 6.40 -9.59 -3.82
CA ASP A 315 5.35 -9.14 -4.74
C ASP A 315 3.93 -9.32 -4.18
N VAL A 316 3.84 -9.63 -2.89
CA VAL A 316 2.57 -9.69 -2.15
C VAL A 316 2.33 -8.34 -1.48
N TYR A 317 1.15 -7.80 -1.72
CA TYR A 317 0.58 -6.63 -1.08
C TYR A 317 -0.32 -7.09 0.07
N PHE A 318 -0.30 -6.37 1.18
CA PHE A 318 -1.19 -6.64 2.30
C PHE A 318 -2.40 -5.71 2.28
N SER A 319 -3.58 -6.26 2.57
CA SER A 319 -4.83 -5.53 2.76
C SER A 319 -5.53 -6.00 4.05
N PHE A 320 -6.21 -5.09 4.75
CA PHE A 320 -6.96 -5.39 5.95
C PHE A 320 -8.24 -4.57 6.03
N ASP A 321 -9.38 -5.23 6.21
CA ASP A 321 -10.71 -4.61 6.28
C ASP A 321 -11.69 -5.42 7.15
N ALA A 322 -12.94 -4.97 7.26
CA ALA A 322 -13.88 -5.49 8.25
C ALA A 322 -14.34 -6.93 7.96
N SER A 323 -14.74 -7.20 6.71
CA SER A 323 -15.23 -8.51 6.29
C SER A 323 -15.23 -8.64 4.77
N VAL A 324 -15.38 -9.88 4.27
CA VAL A 324 -15.63 -10.20 2.85
C VAL A 324 -16.91 -9.59 2.26
N SER A 325 -17.73 -8.94 3.09
CA SER A 325 -18.97 -8.27 2.69
C SER A 325 -18.97 -6.77 3.00
N ASN A 326 -17.91 -6.27 3.60
CA ASN A 326 -17.78 -4.88 4.04
C ASN A 326 -16.35 -4.42 3.82
N HIS A 327 -16.09 -3.97 2.59
CA HIS A 327 -14.88 -3.29 2.20
C HIS A 327 -15.13 -1.78 2.19
N GLY A 328 -14.15 -0.98 2.61
CA GLY A 328 -14.30 0.48 2.69
C GLY A 328 -13.67 1.13 3.91
N GLN A 329 -12.84 0.41 4.67
CA GLN A 329 -12.13 0.98 5.80
C GLN A 329 -10.77 1.53 5.36
N THR A 330 -10.40 2.69 5.89
CA THR A 330 -9.06 3.27 5.73
C THR A 330 -8.21 3.04 6.99
N TRP A 331 -8.31 1.85 7.57
CA TRP A 331 -7.57 1.47 8.77
C TRP A 331 -6.07 1.46 8.48
N PHE A 332 -5.31 2.26 9.22
CA PHE A 332 -3.88 2.43 9.03
C PHE A 332 -3.16 2.15 10.34
N TYR A 333 -2.12 1.33 10.28
CA TYR A 333 -1.40 0.79 11.43
C TYR A 333 0.05 1.27 11.42
N ASP A 334 0.65 1.47 12.60
CA ASP A 334 2.02 1.99 12.72
C ASP A 334 3.06 1.08 12.06
N GLU A 335 2.80 -0.23 12.06
CA GLU A 335 3.60 -1.27 11.44
C GLU A 335 3.76 -1.06 9.93
N TYR A 336 2.82 -0.38 9.29
CA TYR A 336 2.90 -0.03 7.87
C TYR A 336 4.01 0.97 7.56
N ASN A 337 4.47 1.73 8.56
CA ASN A 337 5.54 2.72 8.43
C ASN A 337 6.93 2.14 8.69
N LEU A 338 7.04 0.89 9.15
CA LEU A 338 8.32 0.23 9.37
C LEU A 338 8.98 -0.16 8.06
N ASP A 339 10.29 0.08 7.95
CA ASP A 339 11.02 -0.21 6.72
C ASP A 339 11.55 -1.65 6.66
N PHE A 340 10.85 -2.48 5.87
CA PHE A 340 11.26 -3.85 5.56
C PHE A 340 11.88 -3.96 4.14
N SER A 341 12.28 -2.84 3.53
CA SER A 341 12.69 -2.79 2.11
C SER A 341 13.99 -3.54 1.79
N LYS A 342 14.82 -3.82 2.80
CA LYS A 342 16.14 -4.44 2.64
C LYS A 342 16.19 -5.79 3.37
N PRO A 343 15.73 -6.88 2.74
CA PRO A 343 15.87 -8.22 3.28
C PRO A 343 17.36 -8.63 3.29
N LYS A 344 17.82 -9.22 4.40
CA LYS A 344 19.16 -9.83 4.51
C LYS A 344 19.19 -11.24 3.92
N ASN A 345 18.03 -11.90 3.88
CA ASN A 345 17.88 -13.26 3.37
C ASN A 345 16.49 -13.49 2.75
N ASN A 346 16.39 -14.61 2.04
CA ASN A 346 15.11 -15.20 1.70
C ASN A 346 14.45 -15.78 2.95
N ALA A 347 13.12 -15.86 2.94
CA ALA A 347 12.36 -16.57 3.96
C ALA A 347 12.88 -18.00 4.15
N TYR A 348 13.04 -18.43 5.40
CA TYR A 348 13.49 -19.77 5.74
C TYR A 348 12.74 -20.32 6.96
N LYS A 349 12.79 -21.64 7.12
CA LYS A 349 12.19 -22.33 8.26
C LYS A 349 13.23 -22.53 9.35
N ILE A 350 12.85 -22.27 10.58
CA ILE A 350 13.55 -22.74 11.78
C ILE A 350 12.81 -23.96 12.35
N ASP A 351 13.20 -24.41 13.54
CA ASP A 351 12.60 -25.57 14.18
C ASP A 351 11.07 -25.48 14.25
N ASN A 352 10.43 -26.65 14.17
CA ASN A 352 8.99 -26.81 14.23
C ASN A 352 8.18 -26.04 13.16
N ASN A 353 8.76 -25.85 11.97
CA ASN A 353 8.09 -25.23 10.82
C ASN A 353 7.70 -23.76 11.05
N ILE A 354 8.41 -23.08 11.95
CA ILE A 354 8.30 -21.63 12.14
C ILE A 354 9.05 -20.93 11.02
N TRP A 355 8.45 -19.90 10.46
CA TRP A 355 9.05 -19.12 9.39
C TRP A 355 9.78 -17.91 9.94
N ARG A 356 10.95 -17.64 9.39
CA ARG A 356 11.77 -16.48 9.71
C ARG A 356 12.24 -15.78 8.45
N ARG A 357 12.30 -14.45 8.52
CA ARG A 357 12.98 -13.62 7.52
C ARG A 357 13.62 -12.44 8.23
N ASP A 358 14.88 -12.17 7.90
CA ASP A 358 15.62 -11.05 8.47
C ASP A 358 15.74 -9.92 7.46
N PHE A 359 15.69 -8.70 7.99
CA PHE A 359 15.80 -7.43 7.29
C PHE A 359 16.93 -6.61 7.91
N GLU A 360 17.23 -5.46 7.30
CA GLU A 360 18.22 -4.51 7.81
C GLU A 360 18.00 -4.18 9.29
N TYR A 361 16.78 -3.78 9.64
CA TYR A 361 16.42 -3.27 10.96
C TYR A 361 15.53 -4.20 11.79
N PHE A 362 14.97 -5.26 11.21
CA PHE A 362 14.01 -6.14 11.88
C PHE A 362 14.21 -7.60 11.50
N SER A 363 13.71 -8.51 12.33
CA SER A 363 13.44 -9.90 11.93
C SER A 363 11.96 -10.19 12.16
N ILE A 364 11.36 -11.05 11.37
CA ILE A 364 9.97 -11.49 11.58
C ILE A 364 9.95 -12.99 11.85
N LEU A 365 9.08 -13.40 12.76
CA LEU A 365 8.77 -14.80 13.02
C LEU A 365 7.28 -15.03 12.79
N LEU A 366 6.95 -16.18 12.20
CA LEU A 366 5.57 -16.59 11.98
C LEU A 366 5.40 -18.06 12.33
N ASN A 367 4.41 -18.34 13.17
CA ASN A 367 3.94 -19.68 13.47
C ASN A 367 2.73 -20.00 12.58
N PRO A 368 2.89 -20.80 11.52
CA PRO A 368 1.77 -21.16 10.65
C PRO A 368 0.89 -22.28 11.25
N ASN A 369 1.29 -22.86 12.38
CA ASN A 369 0.67 -24.05 12.95
C ASN A 369 -0.50 -23.70 13.89
N ASP A 370 -1.30 -24.70 14.22
CA ASP A 370 -2.45 -24.59 15.14
C ASP A 370 -2.09 -24.85 16.62
N TYR A 371 -0.80 -24.81 16.96
CA TYR A 371 -0.30 -24.99 18.33
C TYR A 371 0.83 -24.02 18.65
N GLN A 372 0.99 -23.69 19.93
CA GLN A 372 1.99 -22.76 20.44
C GLN A 372 3.39 -23.38 20.48
N PHE A 373 4.40 -22.53 20.33
CA PHE A 373 5.79 -22.86 20.57
C PHE A 373 6.48 -21.85 21.46
N GLU A 374 7.55 -22.31 22.10
CA GLU A 374 8.42 -21.51 22.93
C GLU A 374 9.85 -21.54 22.35
N PHE A 375 10.50 -20.39 22.26
CA PHE A 375 11.87 -20.24 21.78
C PHE A 375 12.65 -19.33 22.72
N ASP A 376 13.96 -19.50 22.82
CA ASP A 376 14.79 -18.49 23.49
C ASP A 376 14.91 -17.24 22.60
N PHE A 377 14.82 -16.05 23.21
CA PHE A 377 15.14 -14.82 22.49
C PHE A 377 16.61 -14.85 22.08
N PRO A 378 16.97 -14.44 20.85
CA PRO A 378 18.36 -14.14 20.56
C PRO A 378 18.82 -13.00 21.48
N ASP A 379 20.02 -13.11 22.07
CA ASP A 379 20.57 -12.25 23.14
C ASP A 379 20.61 -10.73 22.87
N ASN A 380 20.13 -10.28 21.71
CA ASN A 380 20.20 -8.91 21.21
C ASN A 380 18.91 -8.46 20.49
N PHE A 381 17.77 -9.09 20.75
CA PHE A 381 16.48 -8.67 20.19
C PHE A 381 15.43 -8.47 21.28
N LYS A 382 14.47 -7.61 21.00
CA LYS A 382 13.20 -7.50 21.73
C LYS A 382 12.05 -7.69 20.75
N GLU A 383 10.96 -8.25 21.23
CA GLU A 383 9.69 -8.19 20.53
C GLU A 383 9.13 -6.77 20.61
N ILE A 384 8.54 -6.28 19.52
CA ILE A 384 7.84 -4.99 19.50
C ILE A 384 6.35 -5.20 19.25
N TYR A 385 5.53 -4.29 19.77
CA TYR A 385 4.06 -4.40 19.79
C TYR A 385 3.51 -5.58 20.59
N SER A 386 4.35 -6.19 21.44
CA SER A 386 3.92 -7.15 22.45
C SER A 386 3.18 -6.45 23.59
N TRP A 387 2.15 -7.11 24.12
CA TRP A 387 1.43 -6.66 25.32
C TRP A 387 2.10 -7.14 26.62
N TRP A 388 3.22 -7.87 26.50
CA TRP A 388 3.92 -8.52 27.61
C TRP A 388 5.29 -7.87 27.89
N ASN A 389 5.65 -7.78 29.18
CA ASN A 389 6.81 -7.07 29.75
C ASN A 389 8.19 -7.31 29.08
N ASP A 390 9.01 -6.25 29.06
CA ASP A 390 10.37 -6.10 28.51
C ASP A 390 11.48 -7.08 28.98
N ASN A 391 11.18 -8.06 29.85
CA ASN A 391 12.18 -8.94 30.48
C ASN A 391 12.02 -10.43 30.15
N GLN A 392 11.33 -10.78 29.05
CA GLN A 392 11.22 -12.18 28.64
C GLN A 392 12.52 -12.67 27.99
N THR A 393 13.07 -13.77 28.49
CA THR A 393 14.17 -14.49 27.84
C THR A 393 13.67 -15.50 26.81
N LYS A 394 12.34 -15.67 26.72
CA LYS A 394 11.69 -16.59 25.79
C LYS A 394 10.53 -15.94 25.04
N ILE A 395 10.40 -16.28 23.78
CA ILE A 395 9.26 -15.96 22.92
C ILE A 395 8.23 -17.08 23.07
N ASN A 396 6.99 -16.72 23.41
CA ASN A 396 5.84 -17.62 23.32
C ASN A 396 5.03 -17.26 22.07
N LEU A 397 5.20 -18.02 20.99
CA LEU A 397 4.49 -17.78 19.74
C LEU A 397 3.29 -18.72 19.65
N GLY A 398 2.11 -18.16 19.87
CA GLY A 398 0.82 -18.82 19.79
C GLY A 398 0.49 -19.35 18.39
N PRO A 399 -0.59 -20.14 18.28
CA PRO A 399 -1.06 -20.66 17.00
C PRO A 399 -1.46 -19.52 16.06
N ARG A 400 -1.01 -19.57 14.80
CA ARG A 400 -1.29 -18.52 13.79
C ARG A 400 -0.92 -17.11 14.27
N GLU A 401 0.17 -17.01 15.01
CA GLU A 401 0.72 -15.75 15.48
C GLU A 401 2.01 -15.44 14.74
N SER A 402 2.32 -14.14 14.67
CA SER A 402 3.54 -13.64 14.10
C SER A 402 3.98 -12.41 14.85
N ILE A 403 5.29 -12.24 14.98
CA ILE A 403 5.88 -11.14 15.74
C ILE A 403 7.00 -10.47 14.95
N ILE A 404 7.27 -9.23 15.32
CA ILE A 404 8.42 -8.47 14.84
C ILE A 404 9.44 -8.41 15.96
N LEU A 405 10.66 -8.78 15.62
CA LEU A 405 11.84 -8.67 16.48
C LEU A 405 12.66 -7.46 16.04
N GLU A 406 12.81 -6.50 16.95
CA GLU A 406 13.68 -5.34 16.79
C GLU A 406 15.01 -5.60 17.53
N PRO A 407 16.18 -5.39 16.89
CA PRO A 407 17.46 -5.47 17.57
C PRO A 407 17.53 -4.50 18.76
N GLN A 408 18.04 -4.97 19.89
CA GLN A 408 18.44 -4.11 21.00
C GLN A 408 19.76 -3.44 20.66
N LEU A 409 19.69 -2.14 20.39
CA LEU A 409 20.83 -1.34 19.98
C LEU A 409 21.63 -0.85 21.18
N LYS A 410 22.95 -0.99 21.09
CA LYS A 410 23.89 -0.31 21.97
C LYS A 410 24.47 0.87 21.22
N ILE A 411 23.97 2.05 21.53
CA ILE A 411 24.48 3.29 20.94
C ILE A 411 25.61 3.78 21.84
N TYR A 412 26.78 3.97 21.24
CA TYR A 412 27.94 4.57 21.89
C TYR A 412 28.25 5.91 21.24
N ASP A 413 29.00 6.76 21.94
CA ASP A 413 29.54 8.01 21.38
C ASP A 413 28.44 8.91 20.78
N THR A 414 27.31 9.00 21.48
CA THR A 414 26.20 9.91 21.17
C THR A 414 25.54 10.39 22.46
N TYR A 415 24.92 11.56 22.40
CA TYR A 415 24.24 12.19 23.54
C TYR A 415 22.73 12.19 23.37
N PHE A 416 22.02 11.75 24.41
CA PHE A 416 20.57 11.73 24.49
C PHE A 416 20.11 12.48 25.73
N ARG A 417 18.89 13.01 25.68
CA ARG A 417 18.21 13.44 26.89
C ARG A 417 17.75 12.22 27.69
N ASN A 418 18.08 12.19 28.97
CA ASN A 418 17.62 11.17 29.88
C ASN A 418 16.08 11.16 29.94
N LYS A 419 15.49 9.96 29.89
CA LYS A 419 14.03 9.72 29.85
C LYS A 419 13.31 10.40 28.68
N ALA A 420 14.00 10.59 27.56
CA ALA A 420 13.39 11.06 26.32
C ALA A 420 13.26 9.92 25.31
N GLU A 421 12.15 9.93 24.58
CA GLU A 421 11.84 8.95 23.55
C GLU A 421 12.28 9.44 22.17
N TYR A 422 13.22 8.73 21.55
CA TYR A 422 13.69 9.02 20.21
C TYR A 422 13.06 8.06 19.21
N GLN A 423 12.65 8.58 18.06
CA GLN A 423 12.21 7.79 16.91
C GLN A 423 13.29 7.85 15.83
N ALA A 424 13.57 6.72 15.20
CA ALA A 424 14.60 6.59 14.18
C ALA A 424 14.00 6.48 12.78
N PHE A 425 14.56 7.25 11.85
CA PHE A 425 14.15 7.29 10.45
C PHE A 425 15.35 7.08 9.52
N ASN A 426 15.14 6.41 8.38
CA ASN A 426 16.13 6.42 7.30
C ASN A 426 16.08 7.74 6.50
N PHE A 427 16.97 7.90 5.52
CA PHE A 427 17.00 9.10 4.67
C PHE A 427 15.69 9.34 3.88
N LEU A 428 14.89 8.30 3.64
CA LEU A 428 13.58 8.37 2.98
C LEU A 428 12.44 8.71 3.95
N GLY A 429 12.74 9.00 5.20
CA GLY A 429 11.76 9.33 6.23
C GLY A 429 10.88 8.16 6.68
N LYS A 430 11.26 6.91 6.34
CA LYS A 430 10.58 5.73 6.88
C LYS A 430 11.10 5.41 8.27
N LYS A 431 10.20 4.97 9.14
CA LYS A 431 10.54 4.56 10.50
C LYS A 431 11.33 3.26 10.44
N VAL A 432 12.50 3.24 11.07
CA VAL A 432 13.41 2.07 11.09
C VAL A 432 13.56 1.45 12.47
N TYR A 433 13.13 2.14 13.53
CA TYR A 433 12.97 1.59 14.89
C TYR A 433 11.74 2.21 15.56
N THR A 434 11.06 1.45 16.43
CA THR A 434 9.83 1.83 17.14
C THR A 434 10.03 3.02 18.06
N SER A 435 11.00 2.90 18.98
CA SER A 435 11.41 3.97 19.89
C SER A 435 12.69 3.55 20.61
N TYR A 436 13.61 4.49 20.80
CA TYR A 436 14.78 4.35 21.64
C TYR A 436 14.62 5.24 22.88
N ASN A 437 14.67 4.62 24.05
CA ASN A 437 14.58 5.29 25.34
C ASN A 437 15.86 5.03 26.11
N LEU A 438 16.55 6.11 26.51
CA LEU A 438 17.68 6.03 27.42
C LEU A 438 17.23 6.49 28.81
N ILE A 439 17.24 5.56 29.78
CA ILE A 439 16.76 5.81 31.14
C ILE A 439 17.88 5.49 32.12
N SER A 440 18.25 6.48 32.92
CA SER A 440 19.13 6.32 34.08
C SER A 440 18.57 7.14 35.25
N ASP A 441 18.45 6.50 36.41
CA ASP A 441 18.01 7.16 37.65
C ASP A 441 19.09 8.06 38.27
N ASP A 442 20.33 7.97 37.78
CA ASP A 442 21.46 8.78 38.24
C ASP A 442 21.42 10.22 37.69
N PHE A 443 20.53 10.50 36.72
CA PHE A 443 20.42 11.79 36.03
C PHE A 443 19.00 12.34 36.09
N SER A 444 18.90 13.67 36.02
CA SER A 444 17.61 14.36 36.00
C SER A 444 16.89 14.14 34.68
N ASP A 445 15.57 14.27 34.69
CA ASP A 445 14.75 14.20 33.48
C ASP A 445 15.20 15.29 32.48
N GLY A 446 15.44 14.91 31.22
CA GLY A 446 15.89 15.81 30.17
C GLY A 446 17.38 16.19 30.24
N GLU A 447 18.13 15.69 31.23
CA GLU A 447 19.57 15.89 31.35
C GLU A 447 20.31 15.17 30.21
N LEU A 448 21.29 15.84 29.60
CA LEU A 448 22.08 15.26 28.52
C LEU A 448 23.07 14.23 29.08
N ILE A 449 22.98 13.00 28.59
CA ILE A 449 23.82 11.88 28.98
C ILE A 449 24.40 11.20 27.74
N SER A 450 25.60 10.64 27.87
CA SER A 450 26.17 9.72 26.88
C SER A 450 26.34 8.34 27.47
N GLN A 451 26.23 7.33 26.62
CA GLN A 451 26.56 5.95 26.93
C GLN A 451 27.93 5.60 26.33
N ASN A 452 28.84 5.06 27.14
CA ASN A 452 30.06 4.43 26.66
C ASN A 452 30.12 2.96 27.13
N GLU A 453 31.16 2.23 26.74
CA GLU A 453 31.32 0.80 27.08
C GLU A 453 31.28 0.51 28.60
N ILE A 454 31.57 1.50 29.44
CA ILE A 454 31.71 1.36 30.90
C ILE A 454 30.47 1.87 31.66
N GLY A 455 29.58 2.64 31.01
CA GLY A 455 28.32 3.12 31.59
C GLY A 455 27.87 4.49 31.10
N PHE A 456 26.98 5.13 31.85
CA PHE A 456 26.48 6.48 31.56
C PHE A 456 27.37 7.56 32.17
N ASN A 457 27.63 8.62 31.41
CA ASN A 457 28.43 9.75 31.90
C ASN A 457 27.68 11.09 31.73
N LYS A 458 27.78 11.93 32.77
CA LYS A 458 27.39 13.34 32.68
C LYS A 458 28.35 14.03 31.73
N THR A 459 27.84 14.72 30.72
CA THR A 459 28.71 15.38 29.76
C THR A 459 28.53 16.90 29.73
N ILE A 460 29.65 17.62 29.68
CA ILE A 460 29.75 19.09 29.49
C ILE A 460 30.17 19.43 28.04
N LEU A 461 30.72 18.46 27.29
CA LEU A 461 31.19 18.63 25.91
C LEU A 461 30.26 17.90 24.94
N LEU A 462 29.40 18.65 24.27
CA LEU A 462 28.66 18.18 23.11
C LEU A 462 29.68 17.78 22.03
N GLU A 463 29.67 16.54 21.56
CA GLU A 463 30.23 16.31 20.22
C GLU A 463 29.54 17.22 19.22
N ARG A 464 30.34 17.53 18.22
CA ARG A 464 30.04 18.48 17.19
C ARG A 464 29.15 17.80 16.15
N ASP A 465 27.86 17.60 16.45
CA ASP A 465 26.84 17.23 15.44
C ASP A 465 26.75 18.24 14.28
N TYR A 466 27.50 19.33 14.40
CA TYR A 466 27.68 20.42 13.47
C TYR A 466 29.07 20.43 12.80
N GLU A 467 29.96 19.46 13.05
CA GLU A 467 31.26 19.40 12.37
C GLU A 467 31.45 18.12 11.56
N ILE A 468 32.00 18.26 10.36
CA ILE A 468 32.25 17.12 9.46
C ILE A 468 33.35 17.46 8.45
N ASP A 469 34.16 16.46 8.06
CA ASP A 469 35.07 16.60 6.92
C ASP A 469 34.29 16.28 5.64
N SER A 470 33.73 17.31 5.02
CA SER A 470 32.82 17.17 3.88
C SER A 470 33.50 16.84 2.57
N ASN A 471 34.83 17.03 2.49
CA ASN A 471 35.60 16.90 1.26
C ASN A 471 36.80 15.94 1.41
N ASN A 472 36.86 15.21 2.53
CA ASN A 472 37.91 14.24 2.87
C ASN A 472 39.33 14.84 2.78
N ASN A 473 39.50 16.12 3.14
CA ASN A 473 40.79 16.79 3.14
C ASN A 473 41.54 16.68 4.48
N GLY A 474 40.94 16.05 5.49
CA GLY A 474 41.47 15.90 6.84
C GLY A 474 41.15 17.06 7.78
N PHE A 475 40.33 18.03 7.35
CA PHE A 475 39.92 19.20 8.15
C PHE A 475 38.40 19.30 8.23
N LEU A 476 37.88 19.57 9.42
CA LEU A 476 36.43 19.68 9.65
C LEU A 476 35.88 21.05 9.20
N GLU A 477 34.77 21.02 8.49
CA GLU A 477 33.85 22.14 8.31
C GLU A 477 32.87 22.24 9.49
N ILE A 478 32.34 23.45 9.75
CA ILE A 478 31.37 23.75 10.82
C ILE A 478 30.04 24.17 10.18
N VAL A 479 28.93 23.57 10.59
CA VAL A 479 27.57 23.83 10.12
C VAL A 479 26.70 24.33 11.26
N GLU A 480 26.40 25.64 11.26
CA GLU A 480 25.60 26.26 12.32
C GLU A 480 24.17 26.50 11.88
N GLY A 481 23.22 26.05 12.71
CA GLY A 481 21.83 26.43 12.64
C GLY A 481 21.54 27.70 13.45
N SER A 482 20.69 28.56 12.91
CA SER A 482 20.26 29.78 13.61
C SER A 482 19.47 29.46 14.89
N LEU A 483 19.64 30.31 15.90
CA LEU A 483 19.04 30.12 17.22
C LEU A 483 17.51 30.26 17.23
N LEU A 484 16.90 29.75 18.29
CA LEU A 484 15.47 29.90 18.57
C LEU A 484 15.02 31.37 18.46
N ARG A 485 13.86 31.60 17.84
CA ARG A 485 13.26 32.92 17.53
C ARG A 485 13.97 33.73 16.43
N ASP A 486 14.98 33.17 15.76
CA ASP A 486 15.60 33.77 14.58
C ASP A 486 15.08 33.14 13.28
N LYS A 487 15.45 33.72 12.13
CA LYS A 487 15.29 33.12 10.80
C LYS A 487 15.97 31.76 10.77
N SER A 488 15.42 30.79 10.05
CA SER A 488 16.01 29.45 9.93
C SER A 488 17.17 29.39 8.91
N LEU A 489 18.25 30.13 9.17
CA LEU A 489 19.46 30.08 8.35
C LEU A 489 20.38 28.94 8.81
N VAL A 490 20.97 28.26 7.83
CA VAL A 490 22.10 27.35 7.99
C VAL A 490 23.34 28.04 7.44
N LYS A 491 24.42 28.04 8.20
CA LYS A 491 25.70 28.64 7.84
C LYS A 491 26.78 27.56 7.85
N ILE A 492 27.63 27.55 6.83
CA ILE A 492 28.71 26.60 6.68
C ILE A 492 30.01 27.38 6.71
N TYR A 493 30.92 26.98 7.59
CA TYR A 493 32.25 27.55 7.72
C TYR A 493 33.30 26.49 7.40
N ASN A 494 34.40 26.90 6.78
CA ASN A 494 35.56 26.02 6.63
C ASN A 494 36.37 25.92 7.93
N HIS A 495 37.38 25.05 7.93
CA HIS A 495 38.28 24.83 9.08
C HIS A 495 39.02 26.09 9.58
N ASN A 496 39.04 27.18 8.80
CA ASN A 496 39.59 28.48 9.19
C ASN A 496 38.52 29.45 9.73
N ASN A 497 37.31 28.95 10.03
CA ASN A 497 36.13 29.72 10.44
C ASN A 497 35.65 30.78 9.42
N ASN A 498 36.00 30.64 8.14
CA ASN A 498 35.46 31.50 7.10
C ASN A 498 34.11 30.95 6.63
N LEU A 499 33.10 31.82 6.54
CA LEU A 499 31.80 31.47 5.97
C LEU A 499 31.95 31.13 4.49
N VAL A 500 31.63 29.89 4.12
CA VAL A 500 31.70 29.37 2.74
C VAL A 500 30.33 29.05 2.15
N GLY A 501 29.30 28.92 2.99
CA GLY A 501 27.92 28.67 2.54
C GLY A 501 26.90 29.27 3.49
N ILE A 502 25.78 29.74 2.94
CA ILE A 502 24.62 30.17 3.73
C ILE A 502 23.34 29.94 2.94
N PHE A 503 22.37 29.28 3.54
CA PHE A 503 21.06 29.07 2.94
C PHE A 503 19.95 29.08 4.00
N ARG A 504 18.70 29.03 3.53
CA ARG A 504 17.51 28.98 4.39
C ARG A 504 16.95 27.58 4.39
N ALA A 505 16.85 26.97 5.56
CA ALA A 505 16.21 25.66 5.70
C ALA A 505 14.68 25.75 5.63
N PHE A 506 14.08 26.89 6.00
CA PHE A 506 12.62 27.10 6.01
C PHE A 506 12.23 28.47 5.45
N PRO A 507 10.96 28.68 5.05
CA PRO A 507 10.49 29.95 4.48
C PRO A 507 10.79 31.16 5.37
N ASP A 508 11.01 32.33 4.77
CA ASP A 508 11.45 33.58 5.44
C ASP A 508 10.58 34.02 6.63
N GLN A 509 9.30 33.66 6.61
CA GLN A 509 8.32 34.00 7.64
C GLN A 509 8.45 33.10 8.88
N PHE A 510 9.10 31.95 8.73
CA PHE A 510 9.33 30.99 9.81
C PHE A 510 10.52 31.45 10.66
N LYS A 511 10.22 31.95 11.86
CA LYS A 511 11.18 32.54 12.80
C LYS A 511 11.35 31.71 14.06
N CYS A 512 11.61 30.42 13.88
CA CYS A 512 11.75 29.49 15.00
C CYS A 512 13.17 28.91 15.10
N GLY A 513 14.15 29.47 14.39
CA GLY A 513 15.49 28.89 14.32
C GLY A 513 15.54 27.57 13.56
N VAL A 514 16.69 26.91 13.56
CA VAL A 514 16.89 25.58 12.95
C VAL A 514 17.93 24.75 13.71
N ARG A 515 17.54 23.52 14.06
CA ARG A 515 18.43 22.44 14.49
C ARG A 515 19.10 21.86 13.26
N VAL A 516 20.38 21.53 13.38
CA VAL A 516 21.16 20.91 12.32
C VAL A 516 21.87 19.68 12.88
N ALA A 517 21.98 18.65 12.05
CA ALA A 517 22.89 17.53 12.25
C ALA A 517 23.53 17.19 10.90
N VAL A 518 24.82 16.85 10.89
CA VAL A 518 25.56 16.55 9.66
C VAL A 518 26.10 15.13 9.63
N GLY A 519 26.00 14.47 8.49
CA GLY A 519 26.41 13.09 8.32
C GLY A 519 25.94 12.50 7.01
N ASP A 520 26.65 11.48 6.54
CA ASP A 520 26.26 10.67 5.39
C ASP A 520 25.08 9.76 5.79
N VAL A 521 23.88 10.12 5.32
CA VAL A 521 22.63 9.40 5.64
C VAL A 521 22.16 8.50 4.49
N ASP A 522 22.70 8.69 3.28
CA ASP A 522 22.34 7.91 2.10
C ASP A 522 23.44 6.90 1.67
N ALA A 523 24.64 6.98 2.26
CA ALA A 523 25.88 6.28 1.95
C ALA A 523 26.41 6.49 0.53
N ASP A 524 26.33 7.71 -0.01
CA ASP A 524 27.01 8.10 -1.24
C ASP A 524 28.49 8.52 -1.03
N GLY A 525 28.93 8.60 0.23
CA GLY A 525 30.28 9.02 0.63
C GLY A 525 30.47 10.52 0.78
N LYS A 526 29.41 11.32 0.66
CA LYS A 526 29.33 12.73 1.00
C LYS A 526 28.38 12.91 2.18
N PRO A 527 28.55 13.97 2.99
CA PRO A 527 27.62 14.23 4.08
C PRO A 527 26.49 15.16 3.69
N GLU A 528 25.32 14.89 4.27
CA GLU A 528 24.13 15.72 4.17
C GLU A 528 24.01 16.62 5.41
N ILE A 529 23.21 17.69 5.26
CA ILE A 529 22.78 18.55 6.33
C ILE A 529 21.30 18.26 6.60
N VAL A 530 21.03 17.58 7.71
CA VAL A 530 19.66 17.30 8.17
C VAL A 530 19.21 18.44 9.09
N THR A 531 18.01 18.95 8.83
CA THR A 531 17.48 20.10 9.56
C THR A 531 16.09 19.86 10.11
N MET A 532 15.80 20.47 11.25
CA MET A 532 14.46 20.56 11.84
C MET A 532 14.25 21.92 12.51
N PRO A 533 13.01 22.41 12.68
CA PRO A 533 12.76 23.57 13.54
C PRO A 533 13.22 23.32 14.98
N TYR A 534 13.69 24.36 15.69
CA TYR A 534 13.76 24.23 17.16
C TYR A 534 12.37 24.03 17.75
N TRP A 535 11.39 24.78 17.23
CA TRP A 535 9.99 24.73 17.62
C TRP A 535 9.11 24.85 16.37
N GLY A 536 8.09 24.01 16.24
CA GLY A 536 7.20 24.04 15.07
C GLY A 536 6.65 22.68 14.73
N GLY A 537 6.32 22.46 13.46
CA GLY A 537 6.00 21.12 12.96
C GLY A 537 7.23 20.21 12.92
N PRO A 538 7.05 18.88 12.95
CA PRO A 538 8.14 17.89 12.92
C PRO A 538 8.70 17.73 11.49
N HIS A 539 8.96 18.84 10.80
CA HIS A 539 9.38 18.87 9.41
C HIS A 539 10.89 18.69 9.31
N VAL A 540 11.31 17.51 8.84
CA VAL A 540 12.70 17.18 8.55
C VAL A 540 12.98 17.55 7.11
N ARG A 541 14.09 18.27 6.89
CA ARG A 541 14.58 18.59 5.54
C ARG A 541 16.05 18.25 5.44
N ILE A 542 16.40 17.50 4.40
CA ILE A 542 17.73 16.98 4.14
C ILE A 542 18.27 17.73 2.93
N PHE A 543 19.45 18.33 3.10
CA PHE A 543 20.12 19.09 2.06
C PHE A 543 21.48 18.50 1.76
N ASP A 544 21.92 18.62 0.52
CA ASP A 544 23.34 18.46 0.22
C ASP A 544 24.17 19.56 0.92
N PHE A 545 25.50 19.41 0.91
CA PHE A 545 26.39 20.39 1.53
C PHE A 545 26.43 21.76 0.81
N PHE A 546 25.76 21.89 -0.35
CA PHE A 546 25.58 23.15 -1.09
C PHE A 546 24.25 23.85 -0.76
N GLY A 547 23.37 23.22 0.02
CA GLY A 547 22.06 23.74 0.40
C GLY A 547 20.94 23.44 -0.59
N ASN A 548 21.13 22.50 -1.52
CA ASN A 548 20.06 21.98 -2.36
C ASN A 548 19.24 20.96 -1.57
N LEU A 549 17.91 21.06 -1.62
CA LEU A 549 17.03 20.12 -0.94
C LEU A 549 17.01 18.78 -1.69
N GLU A 550 17.35 17.70 -0.98
CA GLU A 550 17.33 16.34 -1.54
C GLU A 550 16.06 15.60 -1.14
N TYR A 551 15.65 15.73 0.12
CA TYR A 551 14.47 15.06 0.65
C TYR A 551 13.81 15.82 1.80
N GLU A 552 12.51 15.66 1.97
CA GLU A 552 11.77 16.22 3.12
C GLU A 552 10.61 15.34 3.54
N PHE A 553 10.35 15.28 4.85
CA PHE A 553 9.23 14.53 5.41
C PHE A 553 8.81 15.09 6.77
N PHE A 554 7.61 14.74 7.21
CA PHE A 554 7.15 15.02 8.57
C PHE A 554 7.30 13.77 9.42
N ALA A 555 8.08 13.84 10.50
CA ALA A 555 8.36 12.69 11.37
C ALA A 555 7.15 12.27 12.25
N LYS A 556 6.18 13.18 12.42
CA LYS A 556 4.89 12.98 13.11
C LYS A 556 3.82 13.80 12.40
N ASP A 557 2.61 13.91 12.98
CA ASP A 557 1.56 14.80 12.46
C ASP A 557 2.11 16.21 12.16
N LYS A 558 1.91 16.70 10.93
CA LYS A 558 2.38 18.01 10.46
C LYS A 558 1.85 19.19 11.28
N ASN A 559 0.76 19.00 12.02
CA ASN A 559 0.13 19.98 12.89
C ASN A 559 0.67 19.97 14.32
N LEU A 560 1.46 18.95 14.71
CA LEU A 560 2.14 18.93 16.00
C LEU A 560 3.01 20.19 16.16
N ARG A 561 3.05 20.76 17.36
CA ARG A 561 3.96 21.85 17.72
C ARG A 561 4.71 21.49 18.98
N ALA A 562 5.99 21.17 18.84
CA ALA A 562 6.85 20.78 19.95
C ALA A 562 8.26 21.37 19.79
N PHE A 563 9.08 21.26 20.83
CA PHE A 563 10.52 21.38 20.65
C PHE A 563 11.11 20.08 20.14
N TYR A 564 12.16 20.17 19.34
CA TYR A 564 12.83 18.99 18.79
C TYR A 564 14.32 18.95 19.10
N ASP A 565 14.78 17.74 19.34
CA ASP A 565 16.18 17.36 19.27
C ASP A 565 16.38 16.45 18.05
N LEU A 566 17.53 16.61 17.39
CA LEU A 566 17.91 15.92 16.16
C LEU A 566 19.32 15.35 16.35
N LYS A 567 19.51 14.07 16.02
CA LYS A 567 20.79 13.35 16.06
C LYS A 567 20.93 12.44 14.84
N LEU A 568 22.16 12.13 14.44
CA LEU A 568 22.47 11.15 13.39
C LEU A 568 23.34 10.04 13.97
N VAL A 569 22.90 8.79 13.87
CA VAL A 569 23.55 7.63 14.51
C VAL A 569 23.51 6.44 13.56
N ASP A 570 24.64 5.77 13.33
CA ASP A 570 24.65 4.46 12.67
C ASP A 570 24.25 3.39 13.69
N LEU A 571 23.02 2.90 13.55
CA LEU A 571 22.43 2.01 14.54
C LEU A 571 22.82 0.57 14.37
N ASN A 572 23.07 0.14 13.15
CA ASN A 572 23.26 -1.27 12.82
C ASN A 572 24.68 -1.57 12.35
N GLY A 573 25.57 -0.58 12.36
CA GLY A 573 26.98 -0.68 11.98
C GLY A 573 27.18 -0.83 10.47
N ASN A 574 26.23 -0.39 9.65
CA ASN A 574 26.31 -0.50 8.20
C ASN A 574 27.01 0.70 7.52
N GLY A 575 27.42 1.71 8.30
CA GLY A 575 28.04 2.95 7.84
C GLY A 575 27.05 4.05 7.39
N LYS A 576 25.74 3.78 7.36
CA LYS A 576 24.69 4.78 7.13
C LYS A 576 24.20 5.29 8.47
N LYS A 577 24.05 6.60 8.63
CA LYS A 577 23.45 7.16 9.85
C LYS A 577 21.92 7.27 9.71
N GLU A 578 21.21 6.77 10.71
CA GLU A 578 19.78 7.02 10.89
C GLU A 578 19.51 8.36 11.59
N ILE A 579 18.36 8.95 11.27
CA ILE A 579 17.89 10.22 11.79
C ILE A 579 17.07 9.99 13.07
N PHE A 580 17.60 10.47 14.19
CA PHE A 580 16.97 10.37 15.51
C PHE A 580 16.27 11.66 15.89
N ILE A 581 14.99 11.54 16.21
CA ILE A 581 14.14 12.68 16.53
C ILE A 581 13.45 12.44 17.87
N ASN A 582 13.61 13.39 18.78
CA ASN A 582 12.81 13.47 19.99
C ASN A 582 12.00 14.77 19.99
N SER A 583 10.79 14.72 20.57
CA SER A 583 9.92 15.88 20.78
C SER A 583 9.68 16.08 22.28
N TYR A 584 9.80 17.30 22.78
CA TYR A 584 9.60 17.66 24.20
C TYR A 584 8.94 19.03 24.41
#